data_AF-A0A525D4R7-F1
#
_entry.id   AF-A0A525D4R7-F1
#
_cell.length_a   1.000
_cell.length_b   1.000
_cell.length_c   1.000
_cell.angle_alpha   90.00
_cell.angle_beta   90.00
_cell.angle_gamma   90.00
#
_symmetry.space_group_name_H-M   'P 1'
#
loop_
_entity.id
_entity.type
_entity.pdbx_description
1 polymer ?
#
loop_
_entity_poly.entity_id
_entity_poly.type
_entity_poly.pdbx_seq_one_letter_code
_entity_poly.pdbx_strand_id
1 'polypeptide(L)'
;MIKETHHYQNSSAKLIPQTGLKEKNFKGSWNPQLPEMLIGEYLIIPLTSSKMLKSEGFWMQHCCRTFASRCADLDYCIFSIRTRSGERLATLGVQKDHDYWQFDQCYGPGNADVIEETFEYLDEDGELQIELVPTELFYVAQEVVRLMNIPEVAH
;
A
#
# COMPACT_ATOMS: atom_id res chain seq x y z
N MET A 1 8.89 15.85 -33.31
CA MET A 1 8.69 14.43 -33.66
C MET A 1 9.28 13.62 -32.52
N ILE A 2 8.44 12.78 -31.92
CA ILE A 2 8.51 12.25 -30.55
C ILE A 2 9.46 11.05 -30.47
N LYS A 3 10.22 10.93 -29.37
CA LYS A 3 10.24 9.80 -28.41
C LYS A 3 11.58 9.74 -27.66
N GLU A 4 11.63 10.41 -26.50
CA GLU A 4 12.55 10.00 -25.44
C GLU A 4 11.93 8.83 -24.70
N THR A 5 12.45 7.65 -25.02
CA THR A 5 12.09 6.37 -24.43
C THR A 5 12.59 6.36 -22.99
N HIS A 6 11.70 6.61 -22.03
CA HIS A 6 11.99 6.38 -20.62
C HIS A 6 12.11 4.87 -20.41
N HIS A 7 13.34 4.41 -20.19
CA HIS A 7 13.65 3.04 -19.79
C HIS A 7 13.08 2.81 -18.39
N TYR A 8 11.86 2.25 -18.34
CA TYR A 8 11.28 1.71 -17.11
C TYR A 8 12.06 0.46 -16.71
N GLN A 9 13.04 0.62 -15.82
CA GLN A 9 13.76 -0.53 -15.27
C GLN A 9 12.84 -1.28 -14.29
N ASN A 10 12.73 -2.57 -14.57
CA ASN A 10 12.03 -3.62 -13.82
C ASN A 10 12.06 -3.41 -12.28
N SER A 11 10.98 -2.83 -11.72
CA SER A 11 10.80 -2.66 -10.26
C SER A 11 10.48 -4.02 -9.64
N SER A 12 11.53 -4.81 -9.40
CA SER A 12 11.41 -6.14 -8.83
C SER A 12 11.18 -5.98 -7.33
N ALA A 13 10.01 -6.38 -6.82
CA ALA A 13 9.76 -6.40 -5.39
C ALA A 13 10.82 -7.28 -4.69
N LYS A 14 11.46 -6.75 -3.65
CA LYS A 14 12.51 -7.46 -2.91
C LYS A 14 12.00 -7.82 -1.53
N LEU A 15 11.99 -9.12 -1.23
CA LEU A 15 11.75 -9.62 0.11
C LEU A 15 12.91 -9.19 1.02
N ILE A 16 12.58 -8.66 2.19
CA ILE A 16 13.57 -8.36 3.22
C ILE A 16 13.86 -9.67 3.97
N PRO A 17 15.14 -10.09 4.12
CA PRO A 17 15.48 -11.30 4.86
C PRO A 17 14.93 -11.21 6.29
N GLN A 18 14.03 -12.12 6.64
CA GLN A 18 13.44 -12.14 7.97
C GLN A 18 14.48 -12.61 8.99
N THR A 19 15.13 -11.68 9.68
CA THR A 19 15.99 -11.99 10.82
C THR A 19 15.12 -12.38 12.02
N GLY A 20 14.79 -13.66 12.14
CA GLY A 20 14.61 -14.36 13.43
C GLY A 20 13.45 -13.96 14.34
N LEU A 21 12.30 -13.51 13.82
CA LEU A 21 11.09 -13.38 14.63
C LEU A 21 10.42 -14.75 14.78
N LYS A 22 10.65 -15.40 15.93
CA LYS A 22 9.89 -16.60 16.34
C LYS A 22 8.40 -16.33 16.25
N GLU A 23 7.66 -17.21 15.57
CA GLU A 23 6.20 -17.28 15.59
C GLU A 23 5.71 -17.45 17.04
N LYS A 24 5.41 -16.33 17.69
CA LYS A 24 4.62 -16.32 18.90
C LYS A 24 3.21 -15.97 18.47
N ASN A 25 2.34 -16.97 18.55
CA ASN A 25 0.89 -16.81 18.37
C ASN A 25 0.37 -15.89 19.48
N PHE A 26 0.42 -14.58 19.26
CA PHE A 26 -0.16 -13.60 20.17
C PHE A 26 -1.66 -13.54 19.90
N LYS A 27 -2.46 -13.69 20.96
CA LYS A 27 -3.91 -13.50 20.92
C LYS A 27 -4.20 -12.11 20.30
N GLY A 28 -4.77 -12.06 19.09
CA GLY A 28 -5.00 -10.82 18.35
C GLY A 28 -3.96 -10.45 17.28
N SER A 29 -3.24 -11.45 16.74
CA SER A 29 -2.43 -11.34 15.53
C SER A 29 -2.97 -12.26 14.43
N TRP A 30 -2.80 -11.88 13.17
CA TRP A 30 -3.18 -12.64 11.97
C TRP A 30 -1.98 -12.83 11.04
N ASN A 31 -1.98 -13.93 10.28
CA ASN A 31 -0.89 -14.23 9.36
C ASN A 31 -0.98 -13.32 8.13
N PRO A 32 0.10 -12.59 7.79
CA PRO A 32 0.12 -11.78 6.59
C PRO A 32 0.22 -12.68 5.35
N GLN A 33 -0.60 -12.41 4.34
CA GLN A 33 -0.44 -13.06 3.04
C GLN A 33 0.79 -12.56 2.28
N LEU A 34 1.13 -11.27 2.42
CA LEU A 34 2.38 -10.72 1.92
C LEU A 34 3.28 -10.30 3.09
N PRO A 35 4.54 -10.76 3.12
CA PRO A 35 5.49 -10.32 4.14
C PRO A 35 5.90 -8.86 3.94
N GLU A 36 6.64 -8.32 4.90
CA GLU A 36 7.32 -7.04 4.74
C GLU A 36 8.25 -7.07 3.50
N MET A 37 8.17 -6.03 2.67
CA MET A 37 8.93 -5.99 1.42
C MET A 37 9.21 -4.56 0.93
N LEU A 38 10.15 -4.46 0.00
CA LEU A 38 10.41 -3.23 -0.75
C LEU A 38 9.74 -3.28 -2.13
N ILE A 39 9.04 -2.20 -2.47
CA ILE A 39 8.58 -1.90 -3.83
C ILE A 39 9.18 -0.55 -4.21
N GLY A 40 10.15 -0.55 -5.13
CA GLY A 40 10.97 0.64 -5.41
C GLY A 40 11.67 1.19 -4.16
N GLU A 41 11.39 2.45 -3.84
CA GLU A 41 11.92 3.15 -2.66
C GLU A 41 10.97 3.10 -1.44
N TYR A 42 9.90 2.32 -1.52
CA TYR A 42 8.88 2.23 -0.47
C TYR A 42 8.99 0.91 0.30
N LEU A 43 8.92 1.03 1.63
CA LEU A 43 8.82 -0.09 2.55
C LEU A 43 7.35 -0.38 2.83
N ILE A 44 6.92 -1.59 2.50
CA ILE A 44 5.56 -2.07 2.66
C ILE A 44 5.51 -2.99 3.87
N ILE A 45 4.77 -2.59 4.91
CA ILE A 45 4.66 -3.34 6.16
C ILE A 45 3.22 -3.82 6.35
N PRO A 46 2.94 -5.13 6.35
CA PRO A 46 1.62 -5.64 6.69
C PRO A 46 1.31 -5.37 8.17
N LEU A 47 0.13 -4.85 8.46
CA LEU A 47 -0.32 -4.62 9.83
C LEU A 47 -1.03 -5.88 10.32
N THR A 48 -0.33 -6.72 11.07
CA THR A 48 -0.75 -8.09 11.42
C THR A 48 -1.34 -8.22 12.82
N SER A 49 -1.62 -7.11 13.50
CA SER A 49 -2.20 -7.15 14.84
C SER A 49 -2.97 -5.88 15.17
N SER A 50 -3.92 -6.00 16.11
CA SER A 50 -4.65 -4.85 16.65
C SER A 50 -3.74 -3.77 17.24
N LYS A 51 -2.56 -4.15 17.76
CA LYS A 51 -1.55 -3.21 18.27
C LYS A 51 -0.94 -2.40 17.13
N MET A 52 -0.61 -3.04 16.01
CA MET A 52 -0.09 -2.36 14.82
C MET A 52 -1.14 -1.42 14.22
N LEU A 53 -2.40 -1.86 14.08
CA LEU A 53 -3.49 -0.99 13.63
C LEU A 53 -3.69 0.23 14.54
N LYS A 54 -3.65 0.03 15.87
CA LYS A 54 -3.76 1.15 16.82
C LYS A 54 -2.60 2.13 16.67
N SER A 55 -1.37 1.63 16.49
CA SER A 55 -0.20 2.48 16.24
C SER A 55 -0.34 3.25 14.93
N GLU A 56 -0.78 2.59 13.86
CA GLU A 56 -0.96 3.23 12.56
C GLU A 56 -2.01 4.33 12.64
N GLY A 57 -3.19 4.04 13.19
CA GLY A 57 -4.27 5.03 13.32
C GLY A 57 -3.89 6.23 14.17
N PHE A 58 -3.05 6.04 15.20
CA PHE A 58 -2.51 7.15 15.99
C PHE A 58 -1.58 8.06 15.17
N TRP A 59 -0.62 7.49 14.43
CA TRP A 59 0.36 8.25 13.68
C TRP A 59 -0.18 8.87 12.40
N MET A 60 -1.09 8.15 11.72
CA MET A 60 -1.72 8.59 10.48
C MET A 60 -2.99 9.41 10.72
N GLN A 61 -3.47 9.48 11.96
CA GLN A 61 -4.72 10.16 12.35
C GLN A 61 -5.95 9.60 11.62
N HIS A 62 -6.00 8.27 11.43
CA HIS A 62 -7.13 7.58 10.78
C HIS A 62 -7.78 6.54 11.69
N CYS A 63 -8.98 6.13 11.31
CA CYS A 63 -9.77 5.13 12.03
C CYS A 63 -9.49 3.67 11.62
N CYS A 64 -8.28 3.33 11.14
CA CYS A 64 -7.97 1.98 10.62
C CYS A 64 -8.14 0.84 11.66
N ARG A 65 -8.23 1.16 12.95
CA ARG A 65 -8.54 0.21 14.03
C ARG A 65 -9.90 -0.48 13.85
N THR A 66 -10.87 0.13 13.17
CA THR A 66 -12.21 -0.44 12.98
C THR A 66 -12.19 -1.72 12.14
N PHE A 67 -11.13 -1.95 11.37
CA PHE A 67 -10.96 -3.12 10.50
C PHE A 67 -10.34 -4.34 11.20
N ALA A 68 -10.07 -4.29 12.51
CA ALA A 68 -9.40 -5.38 13.22
C ALA A 68 -10.13 -6.74 13.13
N SER A 69 -11.47 -6.75 13.14
CA SER A 69 -12.25 -7.99 12.98
C SER A 69 -12.04 -8.58 11.58
N ARG A 70 -12.21 -7.74 10.56
CA ARG A 70 -12.02 -8.11 9.16
C ARG A 70 -10.61 -8.65 8.87
N CYS A 71 -9.60 -7.97 9.40
CA CYS A 71 -8.22 -8.46 9.28
C CYS A 71 -7.99 -9.82 9.96
N ALA A 72 -8.67 -10.08 11.08
CA ALA A 72 -8.61 -11.38 11.75
C ALA A 72 -9.34 -12.49 10.95
N ASP A 73 -10.41 -12.12 10.24
CA ASP A 73 -11.19 -13.02 9.37
C ASP A 73 -10.53 -13.25 8.00
N LEU A 74 -9.42 -12.57 7.71
CA LEU A 74 -8.67 -12.60 6.44
C LEU A 74 -9.52 -12.19 5.22
N ASP A 75 -10.53 -11.34 5.41
CA ASP A 75 -11.31 -10.70 4.34
C ASP A 75 -10.84 -9.27 4.04
N TYR A 76 -9.86 -8.77 4.81
CA TYR A 76 -9.26 -7.46 4.65
C TYR A 76 -7.80 -7.47 5.11
N CYS A 77 -6.94 -6.76 4.40
CA CYS A 77 -5.53 -6.60 4.73
C CYS A 77 -5.18 -5.11 4.74
N ILE A 78 -4.37 -4.71 5.71
CA ILE A 78 -3.89 -3.33 5.83
C ILE A 78 -2.38 -3.31 5.77
N PHE A 79 -1.83 -2.40 4.97
CA PHE A 79 -0.40 -2.17 4.83
C PHE A 79 -0.07 -0.72 5.18
N SER A 80 1.04 -0.53 5.88
CA SER A 80 1.67 0.78 6.05
C SER A 80 2.71 0.95 4.95
N ILE A 81 2.54 1.99 4.13
CA ILE A 81 3.50 2.38 3.10
C ILE A 81 4.41 3.44 3.71
N ARG A 82 5.72 3.17 3.69
CA ARG A 82 6.73 4.01 4.34
C ARG A 82 7.87 4.35 3.41
N THR A 83 8.58 5.41 3.73
CA THR A 83 9.95 5.62 3.21
C THR A 83 10.88 4.53 3.73
N ARG A 84 12.06 4.38 3.11
CA ARG A 84 13.12 3.49 3.63
C ARG A 84 13.61 3.87 5.03
N SER A 85 13.51 5.14 5.41
CA SER A 85 13.85 5.60 6.77
C SER A 85 12.76 5.29 7.80
N GLY A 86 11.61 4.79 7.37
CA GLY A 86 10.50 4.36 8.24
C GLY A 86 9.44 5.42 8.50
N GLU A 87 9.49 6.57 7.81
CA GLU A 87 8.42 7.57 7.84
C GLU A 87 7.17 7.02 7.15
N ARG A 88 5.99 7.21 7.77
CA ARG A 88 4.73 6.73 7.21
C ARG A 88 4.19 7.72 6.21
N LEU A 89 3.91 7.25 5.00
CA LEU A 89 3.41 8.06 3.90
C LEU A 89 1.94 7.78 3.65
N ALA A 90 1.51 6.52 3.69
CA ALA A 90 0.13 6.14 3.46
C ALA A 90 -0.26 4.85 4.19
N THR A 91 -1.55 4.68 4.42
CA THR A 91 -2.18 3.42 4.84
C THR A 91 -3.01 2.86 3.70
N LEU A 92 -2.64 1.68 3.22
CA LEU A 92 -3.35 0.95 2.17
C LEU A 92 -4.27 -0.10 2.78
N GLY A 93 -5.53 -0.08 2.38
CA GLY A 93 -6.51 -1.13 2.62
C GLY A 93 -6.76 -1.95 1.34
N VAL A 94 -6.75 -3.26 1.50
CA VAL A 94 -7.02 -4.23 0.43
C VAL A 94 -8.12 -5.17 0.93
N GLN A 95 -9.20 -5.31 0.17
CA GLN A 95 -10.31 -6.18 0.52
C GLN A 95 -10.30 -7.46 -0.30
N LYS A 96 -10.76 -8.55 0.31
CA LYS A 96 -11.00 -9.79 -0.40
C LYS A 96 -12.41 -9.80 -0.95
N ASP A 97 -12.55 -10.00 -2.25
CA ASP A 97 -13.81 -10.25 -2.93
C ASP A 97 -13.75 -11.64 -3.55
N HIS A 98 -14.53 -12.57 -2.99
CA HIS A 98 -14.46 -14.00 -3.28
C HIS A 98 -13.03 -14.54 -3.09
N ASP A 99 -12.35 -14.90 -4.19
CA ASP A 99 -10.99 -15.46 -4.20
C ASP A 99 -9.93 -14.45 -4.64
N TYR A 100 -10.30 -13.19 -4.86
CA TYR A 100 -9.40 -12.15 -5.36
C TYR A 100 -9.27 -10.98 -4.39
N TRP A 101 -8.06 -10.42 -4.31
CA TRP A 101 -7.78 -9.21 -3.56
C TRP A 101 -7.97 -7.99 -4.45
N GLN A 102 -8.65 -6.97 -3.93
CA GLN A 102 -8.94 -5.73 -4.64
C GLN A 102 -8.46 -4.54 -3.82
N PHE A 103 -7.97 -3.53 -4.53
CA PHE A 103 -7.75 -2.21 -3.94
C PHE A 103 -9.06 -1.71 -3.32
N ASP A 104 -9.00 -1.22 -2.08
CA ASP A 104 -10.13 -0.58 -1.42
C ASP A 104 -9.86 0.92 -1.22
N GLN A 105 -8.79 1.25 -0.49
CA GLN A 105 -8.44 2.63 -0.16
C GLN A 105 -6.95 2.82 0.09
N CYS A 106 -6.43 4.02 -0.17
CA CYS A 106 -5.06 4.40 0.20
C CYS A 106 -5.03 5.88 0.58
N TYR A 107 -4.71 6.18 1.84
CA TYR A 107 -4.74 7.56 2.36
C TYR A 107 -3.45 7.92 3.09
N GLY A 108 -3.01 9.17 2.92
CA GLY A 108 -1.94 9.80 3.69
C GLY A 108 -2.42 10.39 5.02
N PRO A 109 -1.55 10.97 5.84
CA PRO A 109 -1.90 11.48 7.18
C PRO A 109 -3.12 12.41 7.16
N GLY A 110 -4.05 12.25 8.10
CA GLY A 110 -5.26 13.10 8.20
C GLY A 110 -6.30 12.88 7.09
N ASN A 111 -6.40 11.63 6.62
CA ASN A 111 -7.12 11.15 5.44
C ASN A 111 -6.82 11.91 4.15
N ALA A 112 -5.58 12.38 3.98
CA ALA A 112 -5.16 13.06 2.76
C ALA A 112 -5.25 12.14 1.54
N ASP A 113 -5.75 12.66 0.43
CA ASP A 113 -5.63 11.99 -0.86
C ASP A 113 -4.16 11.93 -1.27
N VAL A 114 -3.73 10.76 -1.72
CA VAL A 114 -2.34 10.47 -2.09
C VAL A 114 -2.26 9.65 -3.37
N ILE A 115 -3.39 9.34 -4.02
CA ILE A 115 -3.40 8.48 -5.21
C ILE A 115 -3.36 9.28 -6.51
N GLU A 116 -3.82 10.53 -6.49
CA GLU A 116 -3.82 11.43 -7.64
C GLU A 116 -3.18 12.78 -7.29
N GLU A 117 -2.56 13.40 -8.27
CA GLU A 117 -2.06 14.77 -8.20
C GLU A 117 -2.72 15.61 -9.30
N THR A 118 -3.09 16.84 -8.95
CA THR A 118 -3.77 17.78 -9.84
C THR A 118 -2.77 18.80 -10.39
N PHE A 119 -2.67 18.88 -11.71
CA PHE A 119 -1.90 19.89 -12.42
C PHE A 119 -2.83 20.89 -13.08
N GLU A 120 -2.68 22.16 -12.72
CA GLU A 120 -3.41 23.27 -13.30
C GLU A 120 -2.47 24.08 -14.20
N TYR A 121 -2.86 24.26 -15.46
CA TYR A 121 -2.11 25.07 -16.42
C TYR A 121 -3.03 25.76 -17.42
N LEU A 122 -2.56 26.86 -18.01
CA LEU A 122 -3.25 27.51 -19.13
C LEU A 122 -2.72 26.90 -20.43
N ASP A 123 -3.62 26.56 -21.35
CA ASP A 123 -3.23 26.11 -22.69
C ASP A 123 -2.84 27.28 -23.63
N GLU A 124 -2.60 26.98 -24.90
CA GLU A 124 -2.19 27.97 -25.91
C GLU A 124 -3.25 29.05 -26.16
N ASP A 125 -4.53 28.76 -25.89
CA ASP A 125 -5.65 29.68 -26.02
C ASP A 125 -5.94 30.45 -24.73
N GLY A 126 -5.21 30.15 -23.65
CA GLY A 126 -5.38 30.78 -22.33
C GLY A 126 -6.52 30.18 -21.50
N GLU A 127 -7.02 29.00 -21.87
CA GLU A 127 -8.05 28.27 -21.12
C GLU A 127 -7.42 27.43 -20.01
N LEU A 128 -8.07 27.40 -18.84
CA LEU A 128 -7.59 26.61 -17.70
C LEU A 128 -7.85 25.13 -17.94
N GLN A 129 -6.76 24.37 -17.98
CA GLN A 129 -6.75 22.92 -18.02
C GLN A 129 -6.43 22.36 -16.63
N ILE A 130 -7.12 21.27 -16.29
CA ILE A 130 -6.91 20.51 -15.06
C ILE A 130 -6.61 19.07 -15.47
N GLU A 131 -5.42 18.60 -15.13
CA GLU A 131 -4.97 17.25 -15.40
C GLU A 131 -4.81 16.50 -14.08
N LEU A 132 -5.40 15.30 -14.00
CA LEU A 132 -5.27 14.38 -12.87
C LEU A 132 -4.34 13.25 -13.28
N VAL A 133 -3.25 13.07 -12.55
CA VAL A 133 -2.28 12.01 -12.81
C VAL A 133 -2.12 11.11 -11.59
N PRO A 134 -1.98 9.78 -11.76
CA PRO A 134 -1.71 8.89 -10.65
C PRO A 134 -0.32 9.16 -10.03
N THR A 135 -0.23 9.07 -8.71
CA THR A 135 1.03 9.21 -7.99
C THR A 135 1.84 7.91 -7.98
N GLU A 136 3.11 7.99 -7.57
CA GLU A 136 3.91 6.79 -7.27
C GLU A 136 3.25 5.89 -6.20
N LEU A 137 2.56 6.48 -5.22
CA LEU A 137 1.86 5.71 -4.18
C LEU A 137 0.66 4.93 -4.75
N PHE A 138 0.00 5.44 -5.79
CA PHE A 138 -1.01 4.67 -6.52
C PHE A 138 -0.39 3.43 -7.17
N TYR A 139 0.73 3.57 -7.88
CA TYR A 139 1.38 2.42 -8.52
C TYR A 139 1.91 1.40 -7.51
N VAL A 140 2.47 1.86 -6.39
CA VAL A 140 2.88 0.99 -5.29
C VAL A 140 1.69 0.22 -4.71
N ALA A 141 0.56 0.89 -4.49
CA ALA A 141 -0.64 0.24 -3.98
C ALA A 141 -1.17 -0.82 -4.96
N GLN A 142 -1.20 -0.54 -6.25
CA GLN A 142 -1.60 -1.50 -7.28
C GLN A 142 -0.63 -2.69 -7.34
N GLU A 143 0.67 -2.47 -7.16
CA GLU A 143 1.65 -3.55 -7.13
C GLU A 143 1.46 -4.47 -5.93
N VAL A 144 1.12 -3.93 -4.75
CA VAL A 144 0.73 -4.75 -3.58
C VAL A 144 -0.48 -5.63 -3.92
N VAL A 145 -1.52 -5.06 -4.52
CA VAL A 145 -2.73 -5.82 -4.92
C VAL A 145 -2.38 -6.90 -5.95
N ARG A 146 -1.54 -6.59 -6.93
CA ARG A 146 -1.06 -7.57 -7.92
C ARG A 146 -0.34 -8.73 -7.24
N LEU A 147 0.57 -8.44 -6.30
CA LEU A 147 1.32 -9.44 -5.55
C LEU A 147 0.43 -10.31 -4.66
N MET A 148 -0.61 -9.73 -4.03
CA MET A 148 -1.61 -10.47 -3.23
C MET A 148 -2.40 -11.48 -4.08
N ASN A 149 -2.49 -11.26 -5.40
CA ASN A 149 -3.20 -12.14 -6.33
C ASN A 149 -2.27 -13.09 -7.11
N ILE A 150 -0.96 -13.09 -6.83
CA ILE A 150 -0.08 -14.11 -7.40
C ILE A 150 -0.42 -15.42 -6.69
N PRO A 151 -0.81 -16.47 -7.42
CA PRO A 151 -1.01 -17.77 -6.81
C PRO A 151 0.33 -18.21 -6.23
N GLU A 152 0.36 -18.50 -4.92
CA GLU A 152 1.44 -19.32 -4.36
C GLU A 152 1.50 -20.57 -5.23
N VAL A 153 2.67 -20.85 -5.81
CA VAL A 153 2.88 -22.13 -6.51
C VAL A 153 2.64 -23.19 -5.46
N ALA A 154 1.47 -23.83 -5.53
CA ALA A 154 1.00 -24.81 -4.57
C ALA A 154 2.15 -25.77 -4.22
N HIS A 155 2.59 -25.71 -2.96
CA HIS A 155 3.51 -26.69 -2.40
C HIS A 155 2.76 -27.97 -2.06
#